data_AF-A0A1F5A7U5-F1
#
_entry.id   AF-A0A1F5A7U5-F1
#
_cell.length_a   1.000
_cell.length_b   1.000
_cell.length_c   1.000
_cell.angle_alpha   90.00
_cell.angle_beta   90.00
_cell.angle_gamma   90.00
#
_symmetry.space_group_name_H-M   'P 1'
#
loop_
_entity.id
_entity.type
_entity.pdbx_description
1 polymer ?
#
loop_
_entity_poly.entity_id
_entity_poly.type
_entity_poly.pdbx_seq_one_letter_code
_entity_poly.pdbx_strand_id
1 'polypeptide(L)'
;MELRRLRADLHIHTCLSPCGELAMSPRAVVEGARAAGLDLIAVTDHNTTENAAAVIAAARGTGLAVLPGIELTTAEEVHILGLFEAGADVGPFQAEVFRNLPDLPAKQKYIEDQVLVDAEDYVTGFSPRCLFGATLFSVRDAVGLIHGHGGLAIASHIDRESFSLVSQLGFIPPGLGLEAVEVSPRAVVAEARVSFGIAGDLPVVRFSDAHKPDEIGAATTDFLVAAPTLAEIRMALAGEDGRKVILS
;
A
#
# COMPACT_ATOMS: atom_id res chain seq x y z
N MET A 1 23.04 10.44 10.91
CA MET A 1 23.14 8.99 10.55
C MET A 1 23.59 8.92 9.11
N GLU A 2 24.34 7.89 8.74
CA GLU A 2 24.79 7.68 7.36
C GLU A 2 23.61 7.20 6.50
N LEU A 3 23.48 7.73 5.27
CA LEU A 3 22.46 7.29 4.34
C LEU A 3 22.87 5.96 3.70
N ARG A 4 21.94 5.02 3.60
CA ARG A 4 22.12 3.73 2.95
C ARG A 4 21.03 3.47 1.92
N ARG A 5 21.33 2.59 0.98
CA ARG A 5 20.33 2.06 0.05
C ARG A 5 19.40 1.13 0.82
N LEU A 6 18.10 1.31 0.63
CA LEU A 6 17.02 0.52 1.21
C LEU A 6 16.13 0.05 0.06
N ARG A 7 15.90 -1.26 -0.05
CA ARG A 7 15.02 -1.84 -1.07
C ARG A 7 13.63 -2.10 -0.50
N ALA A 8 12.59 -1.53 -1.13
CA ALA A 8 11.24 -1.61 -0.59
C ALA A 8 10.18 -2.11 -1.59
N ASP A 9 9.19 -2.80 -1.02
CA ASP A 9 7.95 -3.19 -1.69
C ASP A 9 6.76 -2.76 -0.80
N LEU A 10 6.12 -1.64 -1.14
CA LEU A 10 5.14 -0.99 -0.28
C LEU A 10 3.69 -1.22 -0.73
N HIS A 11 3.45 -2.23 -1.57
CA HIS A 11 2.14 -2.62 -2.06
C HIS A 11 2.03 -4.14 -2.05
N ILE A 12 1.62 -4.71 -0.92
CA ILE A 12 1.51 -6.16 -0.70
C ILE A 12 0.19 -6.46 0.01
N HIS A 13 -0.57 -7.41 -0.54
CA HIS A 13 -1.81 -7.92 0.05
C HIS A 13 -1.54 -9.15 0.91
N THR A 14 -2.37 -9.37 1.92
CA THR A 14 -2.40 -10.60 2.73
C THR A 14 -3.63 -11.43 2.38
N CYS A 15 -3.80 -12.57 3.05
CA CYS A 15 -5.01 -13.39 2.97
C CYS A 15 -6.28 -12.70 3.52
N LEU A 16 -6.18 -11.48 4.06
CA LEU A 16 -7.34 -10.65 4.42
C LEU A 16 -7.88 -9.87 3.23
N SER A 17 -7.03 -9.50 2.27
CA SER A 17 -7.48 -8.83 1.05
C SER A 17 -8.34 -9.79 0.23
N PRO A 18 -9.50 -9.36 -0.30
CA PRO A 18 -10.43 -10.24 -1.03
C PRO A 18 -9.87 -10.91 -2.28
N CYS A 19 -8.74 -10.42 -2.79
CA CYS A 19 -8.04 -10.93 -3.97
C CYS A 19 -6.72 -11.64 -3.63
N GLY A 20 -6.33 -11.65 -2.34
CA GLY A 20 -5.11 -12.31 -1.88
C GLY A 20 -5.32 -13.81 -1.73
N GLU A 21 -4.34 -14.61 -2.14
CA GLU A 21 -4.40 -16.05 -1.87
C GLU A 21 -4.35 -16.34 -0.37
N LEU A 22 -5.02 -17.41 0.08
CA LEU A 22 -4.95 -17.87 1.48
C LEU A 22 -3.51 -18.13 1.96
N ALA A 23 -2.60 -18.41 1.02
CA ALA A 23 -1.18 -18.60 1.29
C ALA A 23 -0.43 -17.30 1.65
N MET A 24 -1.04 -16.13 1.48
CA MET A 24 -0.50 -14.83 1.90
C MET A 24 -0.65 -14.60 3.41
N SER A 25 -0.22 -15.58 4.21
CA SER A 25 -0.19 -15.49 5.67
C SER A 25 0.95 -14.56 6.14
N PRO A 26 0.89 -14.01 7.36
CA PRO A 26 1.94 -13.18 7.93
C PRO A 26 3.33 -13.76 7.81
N ARG A 27 3.52 -15.05 8.12
CA ARG A 27 4.84 -15.68 8.00
C ARG A 27 5.27 -15.83 6.54
N ALA A 28 4.35 -16.21 5.66
CA ALA A 28 4.65 -16.35 4.23
C ALA A 28 5.06 -15.00 3.60
N VAL A 29 4.38 -13.91 3.97
CA VAL A 29 4.74 -12.55 3.54
C VAL A 29 6.13 -12.17 4.02
N VAL A 30 6.45 -12.41 5.30
CA VAL A 30 7.77 -12.12 5.87
C VAL A 30 8.86 -12.98 5.22
N GLU A 31 8.61 -14.27 5.01
CA GLU A 31 9.56 -15.19 4.38
C GLU A 31 9.81 -14.81 2.90
N GLY A 32 8.75 -14.50 2.15
CA GLY A 32 8.83 -14.03 0.77
C GLY A 32 9.62 -12.72 0.65
N ALA A 33 9.32 -11.74 1.50
CA ALA A 33 10.03 -10.46 1.51
C ALA A 33 11.53 -10.61 1.82
N ARG A 34 11.88 -11.49 2.77
CA ARG A 34 13.28 -11.79 3.09
C ARG A 34 13.98 -12.54 1.97
N ALA A 35 13.30 -13.50 1.33
CA ALA A 35 13.84 -14.22 0.18
C ALA A 35 14.08 -13.28 -1.02
N ALA A 36 13.24 -12.26 -1.19
CA ALA A 36 13.39 -11.20 -2.20
C ALA A 36 14.46 -10.15 -1.84
N GLY A 37 15.05 -10.21 -0.63
CA GLY A 37 16.08 -9.26 -0.19
C GLY A 37 15.55 -7.85 0.07
N LEU A 38 14.30 -7.74 0.52
CA LEU A 38 13.67 -6.48 0.88
C LEU A 38 14.13 -6.04 2.29
N ASP A 39 14.36 -4.74 2.46
CA ASP A 39 14.65 -4.11 3.74
C ASP A 39 13.36 -3.61 4.44
N LEU A 40 12.36 -3.21 3.65
CA LEU A 40 11.12 -2.59 4.09
C LEU A 40 9.95 -3.07 3.23
N ILE A 41 8.86 -3.44 3.88
CA ILE A 41 7.58 -3.69 3.20
C ILE A 41 6.44 -2.90 3.82
N ALA A 42 5.32 -2.79 3.12
CA ALA A 42 4.05 -2.38 3.71
C ALA A 42 2.96 -3.40 3.39
N VAL A 43 2.09 -3.64 4.37
CA VAL A 43 0.85 -4.42 4.17
C VAL A 43 -0.24 -3.45 3.79
N THR A 44 -0.84 -3.62 2.62
CA THR A 44 -1.81 -2.70 2.03
C THR A 44 -3.04 -3.46 1.54
N ASP A 45 -3.65 -4.24 2.42
CA ASP A 45 -4.91 -4.94 2.12
C ASP A 45 -6.00 -3.94 1.68
N HIS A 46 -6.93 -4.38 0.83
CA HIS A 46 -8.02 -3.53 0.39
C HIS A 46 -8.89 -3.07 1.57
N ASN A 47 -9.02 -1.76 1.72
CA ASN A 47 -9.89 -1.11 2.69
C ASN A 47 -9.71 -1.53 4.17
N THR A 48 -8.60 -2.17 4.52
CA THR A 48 -8.29 -2.57 5.89
C THR A 48 -6.79 -2.56 6.21
N THR A 49 -6.47 -2.30 7.47
CA THR A 49 -5.13 -2.39 8.05
C THR A 49 -5.00 -3.58 9.02
N GLU A 50 -6.05 -4.39 9.20
CA GLU A 50 -6.18 -5.28 10.37
C GLU A 50 -5.12 -6.38 10.45
N ASN A 51 -4.63 -6.91 9.31
CA ASN A 51 -3.55 -7.92 9.32
C ASN A 51 -2.14 -7.33 9.44
N ALA A 52 -1.97 -6.02 9.27
CA ALA A 52 -0.64 -5.41 9.32
C ALA A 52 0.08 -5.66 10.65
N ALA A 53 -0.66 -5.62 11.78
CA ALA A 53 -0.10 -5.88 13.10
C ALA A 53 0.44 -7.31 13.24
N ALA A 54 -0.21 -8.29 12.62
CA ALA A 54 0.23 -9.69 12.61
C ALA A 54 1.52 -9.85 11.80
N VAL A 55 1.61 -9.23 10.62
CA VAL A 55 2.84 -9.24 9.79
C VAL A 55 4.01 -8.53 10.50
N ILE A 56 3.75 -7.38 11.13
CA ILE A 56 4.75 -6.66 11.95
C ILE A 56 5.26 -7.56 13.08
N ALA A 57 4.36 -8.29 13.76
CA ALA A 57 4.73 -9.20 14.82
C ALA A 57 5.54 -10.41 14.30
N ALA A 58 5.15 -11.00 13.17
CA ALA A 58 5.87 -12.09 12.51
C ALA A 58 7.28 -11.67 12.03
N ALA A 59 7.47 -10.41 11.66
CA ALA A 59 8.76 -9.87 11.20
C ALA A 59 9.77 -9.61 12.33
N ARG A 60 9.35 -9.68 13.61
CA ARG A 60 10.22 -9.36 14.76
C ARG A 60 11.47 -10.25 14.77
N GLY A 61 12.64 -9.63 14.91
CA GLY A 61 13.92 -10.34 14.98
C GLY A 61 14.48 -10.80 13.63
N THR A 62 13.77 -10.56 12.51
CA THR A 62 14.22 -10.99 11.18
C THR A 62 15.09 -9.98 10.44
N GLY A 63 15.09 -8.72 10.89
CA GLY A 63 15.74 -7.57 10.25
C GLY A 63 14.88 -6.86 9.20
N LEU A 64 13.73 -7.43 8.82
CA LEU A 64 12.76 -6.80 7.93
C LEU A 64 11.92 -5.77 8.69
N ALA A 65 11.82 -4.56 8.14
CA ALA A 65 10.87 -3.56 8.62
C ALA A 65 9.53 -3.69 7.89
N VAL A 66 8.43 -3.47 8.61
CA VAL A 66 7.07 -3.57 8.09
C VAL A 66 6.29 -2.33 8.50
N LEU A 67 5.67 -1.64 7.53
CA LEU A 67 4.76 -0.53 7.78
C LEU A 67 3.31 -1.02 7.73
N PRO A 68 2.44 -0.53 8.64
CA PRO A 68 1.01 -0.64 8.43
C PRO A 68 0.58 0.26 7.27
N GLY A 69 -0.26 -0.28 6.40
CA GLY A 69 -0.84 0.46 5.29
C GLY A 69 -2.21 -0.10 4.87
N ILE A 70 -2.73 0.45 3.79
CA ILE A 70 -4.04 0.14 3.22
C ILE A 70 -4.00 0.47 1.72
N GLU A 71 -4.67 -0.33 0.89
CA GLU A 71 -5.08 0.11 -0.43
C GLU A 71 -6.56 0.53 -0.35
N LEU A 72 -6.80 1.84 -0.23
CA LEU A 72 -8.14 2.38 -0.05
C LEU A 72 -8.81 2.58 -1.41
N THR A 73 -9.99 1.99 -1.60
CA THR A 73 -10.81 2.17 -2.80
C THR A 73 -11.76 3.36 -2.60
N THR A 74 -11.55 4.42 -3.38
CA THR A 74 -12.38 5.65 -3.34
C THR A 74 -13.73 5.45 -4.02
N ALA A 75 -14.63 6.43 -3.88
CA ALA A 75 -15.95 6.46 -4.51
C ALA A 75 -15.87 6.48 -6.04
N GLU A 76 -14.80 7.05 -6.59
CA GLU A 76 -14.47 7.02 -8.01
C GLU A 76 -13.80 5.70 -8.44
N GLU A 77 -13.75 4.71 -7.53
CA GLU A 77 -13.05 3.43 -7.71
C GLU A 77 -11.55 3.60 -7.98
N VAL A 78 -10.92 4.69 -7.55
CA VAL A 78 -9.47 4.85 -7.59
C VAL A 78 -8.84 4.24 -6.34
N HIS A 79 -7.76 3.49 -6.51
CA HIS A 79 -6.95 2.98 -5.41
C HIS A 79 -5.88 3.98 -4.97
N ILE A 80 -5.85 4.24 -3.67
CA ILE A 80 -4.84 5.09 -3.03
C ILE A 80 -4.18 4.27 -1.91
N LEU A 81 -2.87 4.12 -1.98
CA LEU A 81 -2.11 3.58 -0.86
C LEU A 81 -2.04 4.62 0.26
N GLY A 82 -2.47 4.21 1.45
CA GLY A 82 -2.18 4.93 2.69
C GLY A 82 -1.13 4.16 3.49
N LEU A 83 0.00 4.81 3.80
CA LEU A 83 1.09 4.21 4.57
C LEU A 83 1.26 4.96 5.90
N PHE A 84 1.47 4.23 6.99
CA PHE A 84 1.58 4.79 8.34
C PHE A 84 2.89 4.36 9.02
N GLU A 85 3.37 5.17 9.97
CA GLU A 85 4.61 4.85 10.69
C GLU A 85 4.45 3.57 11.53
N ALA A 86 5.53 2.80 11.66
CA ALA A 86 5.51 1.62 12.51
C ALA A 86 5.21 2.01 13.97
N GLY A 87 4.09 1.52 14.51
CA GLY A 87 3.62 1.85 15.86
C GLY A 87 2.59 3.00 15.93
N ALA A 88 2.18 3.56 14.80
CA ALA A 88 1.05 4.49 14.76
C ALA A 88 -0.25 3.79 15.19
N ASP A 89 -1.12 4.53 15.91
CA ASP A 89 -2.48 4.09 16.19
C ASP A 89 -3.37 4.33 14.97
N VAL A 90 -3.50 3.31 14.12
CA VAL A 90 -4.35 3.33 12.92
C VAL A 90 -5.81 2.99 13.20
N GLY A 91 -6.18 2.68 14.46
CA GLY A 91 -7.54 2.29 14.83
C GLY A 91 -8.61 3.34 14.48
N PRO A 92 -8.40 4.64 14.82
CA PRO A 92 -9.32 5.71 14.45
C PRO A 92 -9.50 5.85 12.93
N PHE A 93 -8.41 5.72 12.17
CA PHE A 93 -8.43 5.72 10.70
C PHE A 93 -9.26 4.56 10.16
N GLN A 94 -8.97 3.33 10.61
CA GLN A 94 -9.69 2.12 10.19
C GLN A 94 -11.19 2.20 10.49
N ALA A 95 -11.55 2.76 11.65
CA ALA A 95 -12.95 2.94 12.03
C ALA A 95 -13.69 3.92 11.11
N GLU A 96 -13.02 4.95 10.60
CA GLU A 96 -13.57 5.90 9.62
C GLU A 96 -13.73 5.23 8.25
N VAL A 97 -12.75 4.42 7.82
CA VAL A 97 -12.87 3.61 6.59
C VAL A 97 -14.09 2.68 6.67
N PHE A 98 -14.23 1.93 7.76
CA PHE A 98 -15.37 1.00 7.93
C PHE A 98 -16.73 1.68 8.03
N ARG A 99 -16.81 2.93 8.48
CA ARG A 99 -18.07 3.70 8.46
C ARG A 99 -18.52 4.07 7.05
N ASN A 100 -17.58 4.13 6.10
CA ASN A 100 -17.80 4.58 4.74
C ASN A 100 -17.76 3.43 3.73
N LEU A 101 -17.65 2.18 4.18
CA LEU A 101 -17.83 1.01 3.32
C LEU A 101 -19.31 0.69 3.14
N PRO A 102 -19.70 0.14 1.97
CA PRO A 102 -21.05 -0.31 1.74
C PRO A 102 -21.40 -1.52 2.62
N ASP A 103 -22.67 -1.63 2.99
CA ASP A 103 -23.19 -2.83 3.63
C ASP A 103 -23.10 -4.03 2.68
N LEU A 104 -22.77 -5.20 3.23
CA LEU A 104 -22.80 -6.44 2.46
C LEU A 104 -24.25 -6.82 2.09
N PRO A 105 -24.56 -7.11 0.81
CA PRO A 105 -25.86 -7.65 0.46
C PRO A 105 -26.05 -9.05 1.05
N ALA A 106 -27.26 -9.36 1.54
CA ALA A 106 -27.61 -10.58 2.29
C ALA A 106 -27.43 -11.92 1.53
N LYS A 107 -27.02 -11.91 0.26
CA LYS A 107 -26.73 -13.12 -0.54
C LYS A 107 -25.30 -13.07 -1.02
N GLN A 108 -24.45 -13.97 -0.53
CA GLN A 108 -23.08 -14.10 -1.02
C GLN A 108 -22.76 -15.53 -1.42
N LYS A 109 -22.27 -15.64 -2.66
CA LYS A 109 -21.71 -16.85 -3.24
C LYS A 109 -20.21 -16.66 -3.55
N TYR A 110 -19.65 -15.49 -3.26
CA TYR A 110 -18.32 -15.04 -3.72
C TYR A 110 -17.60 -14.10 -2.74
N ILE A 111 -17.87 -14.16 -1.43
CA ILE A 111 -16.86 -13.61 -0.51
C ILE A 111 -15.75 -14.65 -0.47
N GLU A 112 -14.64 -14.32 -1.11
CA GLU A 112 -13.36 -14.99 -0.85
C GLU A 112 -13.02 -14.79 0.62
N ASP A 113 -12.43 -15.80 1.25
CA ASP A 113 -12.21 -15.81 2.70
C ASP A 113 -11.33 -14.60 3.11
N GLN A 114 -11.94 -13.54 3.66
CA GLN A 114 -11.24 -12.35 4.18
C GLN A 114 -10.67 -12.67 5.56
N VAL A 115 -9.57 -13.43 5.61
CA VAL A 115 -9.10 -14.11 6.82
C VAL A 115 -8.30 -13.18 7.72
N LEU A 116 -8.74 -13.07 8.97
CA LEU A 116 -7.94 -12.48 10.05
C LEU A 116 -7.04 -13.56 10.66
N VAL A 117 -5.75 -13.29 10.76
CA VAL A 117 -4.74 -14.23 11.24
C VAL A 117 -3.82 -13.57 12.24
N ASP A 118 -3.28 -14.36 13.18
CA ASP A 118 -2.22 -13.90 14.09
C ASP A 118 -0.81 -14.10 13.49
N ALA A 119 0.22 -13.74 14.26
CA ALA A 119 1.62 -13.79 13.82
C ALA A 119 2.13 -15.22 13.60
N GLU A 120 1.41 -16.22 14.11
CA GLU A 120 1.71 -17.64 13.99
C GLU A 120 0.88 -18.32 12.88
N ASP A 121 0.17 -17.53 12.07
CA ASP A 121 -0.74 -17.92 10.99
C ASP A 121 -2.00 -18.67 11.46
N TYR A 122 -2.37 -18.58 12.75
CA TYR A 122 -3.66 -19.11 13.19
C TYR A 122 -4.79 -18.17 12.76
N VAL A 123 -5.84 -18.75 12.17
CA VAL A 123 -7.06 -18.02 11.85
C VAL A 123 -7.75 -17.58 13.15
N THR A 124 -7.85 -16.28 13.34
CA THR A 124 -8.51 -15.65 14.49
C THR A 124 -9.93 -15.19 14.18
N GLY A 125 -10.27 -15.07 12.89
CA GLY A 125 -11.61 -14.72 12.44
C GLY A 125 -11.70 -14.43 10.96
N PHE A 126 -12.82 -13.85 10.56
CA PHE A 126 -13.08 -13.39 9.19
C PHE A 126 -13.65 -11.98 9.25
N SER A 127 -13.21 -11.10 8.37
CA SER A 127 -13.76 -9.75 8.31
C SER A 127 -15.19 -9.79 7.78
N PRO A 128 -16.18 -9.17 8.48
CA PRO A 128 -17.55 -9.08 8.01
C PRO A 128 -17.77 -7.88 7.07
N ARG A 129 -16.70 -7.20 6.63
CA ARG A 129 -16.78 -5.95 5.85
C ARG A 129 -16.72 -6.21 4.35
N CYS A 130 -17.20 -5.26 3.55
CA CYS A 130 -17.09 -5.28 2.09
C CYS A 130 -15.72 -4.77 1.64
N LEU A 131 -14.65 -5.52 1.88
CA LEU A 131 -13.29 -5.02 1.64
C LEU A 131 -13.01 -4.79 0.14
N PHE A 132 -13.76 -5.41 -0.77
CA PHE A 132 -13.65 -5.17 -2.22
C PHE A 132 -14.48 -3.97 -2.72
N GLY A 133 -15.29 -3.37 -1.86
CA GLY A 133 -16.21 -2.29 -2.24
C GLY A 133 -15.56 -0.91 -2.27
N ALA A 134 -16.08 -0.03 -3.11
CA ALA A 134 -15.74 1.40 -3.07
C ALA A 134 -16.25 2.06 -1.77
N THR A 135 -15.40 2.84 -1.11
CA THR A 135 -15.80 3.69 0.02
C THR A 135 -16.58 4.92 -0.47
N LEU A 136 -17.19 5.67 0.45
CA LEU A 136 -17.83 6.95 0.16
C LEU A 136 -16.85 8.14 0.01
N PHE A 137 -15.55 7.92 0.21
CA PHE A 137 -14.56 9.01 0.11
C PHE A 137 -14.29 9.35 -1.36
N SER A 138 -14.36 10.63 -1.71
CA SER A 138 -13.72 11.07 -2.94
C SER A 138 -12.20 10.84 -2.88
N VAL A 139 -11.51 10.86 -4.02
CA VAL A 139 -10.03 10.82 -4.05
C VAL A 139 -9.40 11.86 -3.12
N ARG A 140 -9.96 13.08 -3.10
CA ARG A 140 -9.47 14.16 -2.23
C ARG A 140 -9.68 13.84 -0.76
N ASP A 141 -10.86 13.34 -0.40
CA ASP A 141 -11.19 13.03 0.99
C ASP A 141 -10.37 11.85 1.51
N ALA A 142 -10.11 10.85 0.66
CA ALA A 142 -9.23 9.73 0.99
C ALA A 142 -7.80 10.18 1.29
N VAL A 143 -7.21 11.01 0.41
CA VAL A 143 -5.86 11.56 0.66
C VAL A 143 -5.86 12.42 1.92
N GLY A 144 -6.87 13.27 2.11
CA GLY A 144 -7.02 14.10 3.31
C GLY A 144 -7.17 13.27 4.59
N LEU A 145 -7.90 12.15 4.54
CA LEU A 145 -8.06 11.23 5.66
C LEU A 145 -6.72 10.57 6.02
N ILE A 146 -5.98 10.06 5.02
CA ILE A 146 -4.66 9.47 5.23
C ILE A 146 -3.71 10.47 5.89
N HIS A 147 -3.62 11.69 5.35
CA HIS A 147 -2.77 12.76 5.92
C HIS A 147 -3.23 13.21 7.30
N GLY A 148 -4.54 13.30 7.54
CA GLY A 148 -5.13 13.66 8.84
C GLY A 148 -4.77 12.68 9.96
N HIS A 149 -4.42 11.45 9.59
CA HIS A 149 -3.90 10.43 10.51
C HIS A 149 -2.37 10.25 10.43
N GLY A 150 -1.65 11.22 9.85
CA GLY A 150 -0.19 11.23 9.77
C GLY A 150 0.41 10.30 8.71
N GLY A 151 -0.43 9.70 7.87
CA GLY A 151 -0.02 8.79 6.81
C GLY A 151 0.52 9.51 5.58
N LEU A 152 1.07 8.73 4.65
CA LEU A 152 1.53 9.14 3.33
C LEU A 152 0.61 8.54 2.27
N ALA A 153 0.27 9.31 1.23
CA ALA A 153 -0.63 8.90 0.16
C ALA A 153 0.10 8.73 -1.18
N ILE A 154 -0.07 7.55 -1.80
CA ILE A 154 0.44 7.24 -3.14
C ILE A 154 -0.76 6.82 -4.01
N ALA A 155 -0.90 7.41 -5.20
CA ALA A 155 -1.90 6.89 -6.14
C ALA A 155 -1.39 5.59 -6.74
N SER A 156 -2.11 4.48 -6.53
CA SER A 156 -1.70 3.15 -6.97
C SER A 156 -1.77 3.04 -8.49
N HIS A 157 -0.84 2.27 -9.04
CA HIS A 157 -0.82 1.74 -10.41
C HIS A 157 -1.55 2.61 -11.47
N ILE A 158 -1.14 3.89 -11.59
CA ILE A 158 -1.83 4.93 -12.36
C ILE A 158 -1.96 4.64 -13.87
N ASP A 159 -1.22 3.64 -14.34
CA ASP A 159 -1.14 3.20 -15.73
C ASP A 159 -2.04 1.99 -16.04
N ARG A 160 -2.79 1.46 -15.05
CA ARG A 160 -3.79 0.42 -15.27
C ARG A 160 -5.09 0.97 -15.84
N GLU A 161 -5.77 0.15 -16.62
CA GLU A 161 -7.05 0.49 -17.26
C GLU A 161 -8.23 0.51 -16.27
N SER A 162 -8.07 -0.08 -15.09
CA SER A 162 -9.07 -0.10 -14.02
C SER A 162 -8.44 0.27 -12.69
N PHE A 163 -9.28 0.79 -11.79
CA PHE A 163 -8.93 1.19 -10.44
C PHE A 163 -7.81 2.24 -10.30
N SER A 164 -7.47 2.94 -11.38
CA SER A 164 -6.37 3.89 -11.42
C SER A 164 -6.88 5.32 -11.54
N LEU A 165 -6.11 6.27 -11.02
CA LEU A 165 -6.49 7.69 -11.02
C LEU A 165 -6.77 8.21 -12.44
N VAL A 166 -5.93 7.80 -13.41
CA VAL A 166 -6.03 8.28 -14.79
C VAL A 166 -7.11 7.54 -15.56
N SER A 167 -7.37 6.25 -15.32
CA SER A 167 -8.47 5.58 -16.00
C SER A 167 -9.84 6.11 -15.57
N GLN A 168 -9.98 6.47 -14.28
CA GLN A 168 -11.25 6.96 -13.73
C GLN A 168 -11.49 8.45 -14.00
N LEU A 169 -10.46 9.29 -13.87
CA LEU A 169 -10.60 10.75 -13.98
C LEU A 169 -10.05 11.34 -15.29
N GLY A 170 -9.25 10.59 -16.04
CA GLY A 170 -8.58 11.03 -17.27
C GLY A 170 -7.33 11.90 -17.03
N PHE A 171 -7.03 12.26 -15.78
CA PHE A 171 -5.87 13.07 -15.40
C PHE A 171 -5.54 12.88 -13.91
N ILE A 172 -4.39 13.36 -13.48
CA ILE A 172 -4.01 13.46 -12.06
C ILE A 172 -4.42 14.85 -11.56
N PRO A 173 -5.44 14.98 -10.68
CA PRO A 173 -5.89 16.28 -10.23
C PRO A 173 -4.78 17.08 -9.52
N PRO A 174 -4.56 18.36 -9.87
CA PRO A 174 -3.53 19.16 -9.23
C PRO A 174 -3.90 19.45 -7.77
N GLY A 175 -2.88 19.50 -6.90
CA GLY A 175 -3.07 19.85 -5.49
C GLY A 175 -3.74 18.77 -4.64
N LEU A 176 -3.78 17.50 -5.08
CA LEU A 176 -4.22 16.39 -4.23
C LEU A 176 -3.32 16.14 -3.02
N GLY A 177 -2.05 16.54 -3.09
CA GLY A 177 -1.09 16.32 -2.01
C GLY A 177 -0.43 14.94 -2.02
N LEU A 178 -0.58 14.16 -3.10
CA LEU A 178 0.10 12.87 -3.26
C LEU A 178 1.62 13.03 -3.11
N GLU A 179 2.26 12.15 -2.35
CA GLU A 179 3.71 12.11 -2.23
C GLU A 179 4.37 11.33 -3.38
N ALA A 180 3.64 10.46 -4.05
CA ALA A 180 4.10 9.74 -5.23
C ALA A 180 2.93 9.23 -6.08
N VAL A 181 3.27 8.76 -7.27
CA VAL A 181 2.41 7.88 -8.08
C VAL A 181 3.13 6.57 -8.31
N GLU A 182 2.40 5.48 -8.17
CA GLU A 182 2.88 4.16 -8.50
C GLU A 182 2.56 3.84 -9.96
N VAL A 183 3.53 3.28 -10.68
CA VAL A 183 3.32 2.72 -12.02
C VAL A 183 3.59 1.21 -12.00
N SER A 184 2.95 0.49 -12.91
CA SER A 184 3.07 -0.95 -13.00
C SER A 184 4.54 -1.37 -13.27
N PRO A 185 4.95 -2.58 -12.84
CA PRO A 185 6.34 -3.06 -12.92
C PRO A 185 7.02 -2.91 -14.29
N ARG A 186 6.25 -3.02 -15.38
CA ARG A 186 6.74 -2.98 -16.76
C ARG A 186 6.74 -1.59 -17.40
N ALA A 187 6.19 -0.59 -16.73
CA ALA A 187 6.07 0.76 -17.28
C ALA A 187 7.44 1.43 -17.39
N VAL A 188 7.71 2.14 -18.48
CA VAL A 188 8.88 3.01 -18.62
C VAL A 188 8.55 4.38 -18.02
N VAL A 189 9.24 4.81 -16.95
CA VAL A 189 8.90 6.05 -16.22
C VAL A 189 8.82 7.27 -17.14
N ALA A 190 9.77 7.43 -18.06
CA ALA A 190 9.79 8.58 -18.97
C ALA A 190 8.54 8.61 -19.88
N GLU A 191 8.08 7.45 -20.33
CA GLU A 191 6.86 7.32 -21.14
C GLU A 191 5.62 7.53 -20.28
N ALA A 192 5.57 6.93 -19.09
CA ALA A 192 4.47 7.10 -18.14
C ALA A 192 4.24 8.57 -17.76
N ARG A 193 5.33 9.34 -17.56
CA ARG A 193 5.23 10.79 -17.29
C ARG A 193 4.49 11.55 -18.39
N VAL A 194 4.77 11.21 -19.65
CA VAL A 194 4.13 11.85 -20.82
C VAL A 194 2.70 11.34 -20.99
N SER A 195 2.51 10.02 -21.00
CA SER A 195 1.22 9.38 -21.29
C SER A 195 0.15 9.66 -20.24
N PHE A 196 0.54 9.74 -18.97
CA PHE A 196 -0.38 9.91 -17.84
C PHE A 196 -0.36 11.32 -17.23
N GLY A 197 0.37 12.25 -17.85
CA GLY A 197 0.41 13.64 -17.43
C GLY A 197 0.96 13.83 -16.01
N ILE A 198 1.96 13.04 -15.62
CA ILE A 198 2.59 13.14 -14.30
C ILE A 198 3.30 14.49 -14.20
N ALA A 199 2.74 15.38 -13.40
CA ALA A 199 3.17 16.77 -13.35
C ALA A 199 4.50 16.94 -12.61
N GLY A 200 5.39 17.75 -13.21
CA GLY A 200 6.63 18.21 -12.58
C GLY A 200 7.48 17.09 -11.98
N ASP A 201 7.93 17.32 -10.75
CA ASP A 201 8.82 16.42 -10.01
C ASP A 201 8.08 15.40 -9.15
N LEU A 202 6.76 15.18 -9.36
CA LEU A 202 6.01 14.18 -8.61
C LEU A 202 6.74 12.82 -8.72
N PRO A 203 7.15 12.22 -7.59
CA PRO A 203 7.92 10.98 -7.61
C PRO A 203 7.13 9.84 -8.24
N VAL A 204 7.85 8.98 -8.96
CA VAL A 204 7.30 7.75 -9.54
C VAL A 204 7.95 6.57 -8.83
N VAL A 205 7.12 5.67 -8.31
CA VAL A 205 7.52 4.46 -7.60
C VAL A 205 6.94 3.23 -8.30
N ARG A 206 7.43 2.05 -7.93
CA ARG A 206 6.98 0.74 -8.41
C ARG A 206 7.02 -0.26 -7.26
N PHE A 207 5.91 -0.96 -7.04
CA PHE A 207 5.80 -2.04 -6.07
C PHE A 207 5.10 -3.24 -6.72
N SER A 208 5.11 -4.39 -6.04
CA SER A 208 4.68 -5.65 -6.65
C SER A 208 3.18 -5.73 -6.87
N ASP A 209 2.38 -5.11 -5.99
CA ASP A 209 0.95 -5.37 -5.87
C ASP A 209 0.71 -6.89 -5.73
N ALA A 210 1.49 -7.52 -4.84
CA ALA A 210 1.54 -8.96 -4.69
C ALA A 210 0.29 -9.51 -4.02
N HIS A 211 -0.32 -10.51 -4.65
CA HIS A 211 -1.46 -11.28 -4.18
C HIS A 211 -1.09 -12.74 -3.87
N LYS A 212 0.15 -13.13 -4.24
CA LYS A 212 0.72 -14.46 -4.05
C LYS A 212 2.13 -14.38 -3.49
N PRO A 213 2.60 -15.39 -2.73
CA PRO A 213 3.92 -15.33 -2.11
C PRO A 213 5.08 -15.18 -3.09
N ASP A 214 4.96 -15.72 -4.31
CA ASP A 214 5.98 -15.66 -5.36
C ASP A 214 5.99 -14.33 -6.14
N GLU A 215 4.99 -13.48 -5.95
CA GLU A 215 4.91 -12.13 -6.53
C GLU A 215 5.62 -11.08 -5.67
N ILE A 216 5.85 -11.37 -4.38
CA ILE A 216 6.50 -10.43 -3.44
C ILE A 216 7.88 -10.03 -3.96
N GLY A 217 8.10 -8.72 -4.10
CA GLY A 217 9.34 -8.16 -4.65
C GLY A 217 9.48 -8.27 -6.17
N ALA A 218 8.44 -8.66 -6.92
CA ALA A 218 8.44 -8.65 -8.38
C ALA A 218 8.66 -7.24 -8.96
N ALA A 219 8.30 -6.20 -8.20
CA ALA A 219 8.76 -4.83 -8.40
C ALA A 219 9.11 -4.21 -7.06
N THR A 220 10.12 -3.35 -7.09
CA THR A 220 10.64 -2.68 -5.90
C THR A 220 11.06 -1.26 -6.25
N THR A 221 10.99 -0.39 -5.25
CA THR A 221 11.61 0.93 -5.31
C THR A 221 12.74 1.00 -4.30
N ASP A 222 13.88 1.51 -4.73
CA ASP A 222 15.03 1.67 -3.86
C ASP A 222 15.09 3.12 -3.38
N PHE A 223 15.43 3.30 -2.11
CA PHE A 223 15.50 4.61 -1.46
C PHE A 223 16.90 4.80 -0.88
N LEU A 224 17.42 6.02 -0.94
CA LEU A 224 18.60 6.43 -0.18
C LEU A 224 18.12 7.10 1.12
N VAL A 225 18.27 6.43 2.25
CA VAL A 225 17.68 6.84 3.54
C VAL A 225 18.55 6.44 4.73
N ALA A 226 18.36 7.07 5.88
CA ALA A 226 19.08 6.72 7.11
C ALA A 226 18.47 5.50 7.83
N ALA A 227 17.17 5.28 7.72
CA ALA A 227 16.44 4.24 8.45
C ALA A 227 15.19 3.76 7.68
N PRO A 228 14.72 2.52 7.93
CA PRO A 228 13.53 1.97 7.29
C PRO A 228 12.24 2.44 7.98
N THR A 229 11.92 3.73 7.86
CA THR A 229 10.78 4.39 8.53
C THR A 229 9.95 5.18 7.53
N LEU A 230 8.67 5.39 7.81
CA LEU A 230 7.82 6.19 6.92
C LEU A 230 8.35 7.62 6.79
N ALA A 231 8.83 8.22 7.88
CA ALA A 231 9.42 9.56 7.86
C ALA A 231 10.58 9.68 6.85
N GLU A 232 11.48 8.69 6.80
CA GLU A 232 12.58 8.68 5.84
C GLU A 232 12.12 8.45 4.40
N ILE A 233 11.09 7.61 4.18
CA ILE A 233 10.46 7.44 2.86
C ILE A 233 9.85 8.77 2.39
N ARG A 234 9.15 9.49 3.27
CA ARG A 234 8.60 10.82 2.97
C ARG A 234 9.69 11.80 2.53
N MET A 235 10.79 11.89 3.28
CA MET A 235 11.93 12.73 2.92
C MET A 235 12.56 12.30 1.59
N ALA A 236 12.65 11.00 1.32
CA ALA A 236 13.20 10.47 0.08
C ALA A 236 12.32 10.76 -1.14
N LEU A 237 11.00 10.73 -0.98
CA LEU A 237 10.06 11.15 -2.01
C LEU A 237 10.15 12.66 -2.26
N ALA A 238 10.33 13.47 -1.21
CA ALA A 238 10.50 14.92 -1.32
C ALA A 238 11.90 15.35 -1.81
N GLY A 239 12.90 14.46 -1.82
CA GLY A 239 14.28 14.80 -2.20
C GLY A 239 15.04 15.62 -1.14
N GLU A 240 14.68 15.48 0.14
CA GLU A 240 15.16 16.33 1.23
C GLU A 240 16.44 15.79 1.89
N ASP A 241 17.34 16.69 2.28
CA ASP A 241 18.56 16.39 3.05
C ASP A 241 19.38 15.20 2.50
N GLY A 242 19.45 15.10 1.18
CA GLY A 242 20.17 14.06 0.46
C GLY A 242 19.43 12.71 0.35
N ARG A 243 18.27 12.55 0.98
CA ARG A 243 17.39 11.39 0.76
C ARG A 243 16.76 11.50 -0.62
N LYS A 244 16.58 10.37 -1.29
CA LYS A 244 15.97 10.32 -2.63
C LYS A 244 15.47 8.94 -3.00
N VAL A 245 14.53 8.91 -3.93
CA VAL A 245 14.22 7.71 -4.72
C VAL A 245 15.39 7.40 -5.65
N ILE A 246 15.82 6.15 -5.66
CA ILE A 246 16.79 5.60 -6.61
C ILE A 246 15.97 4.86 -7.67
N LEU A 247 15.73 5.52 -8.80
CA LEU A 247 15.04 4.90 -9.93
C LEU A 247 15.93 3.78 -10.49
N SER A 248 15.38 2.57 -10.51
CA SER A 248 15.94 1.38 -11.17
C SER A 248 15.52 1.30 -12.64
#